data_AF-A0A947CAQ2-F1
#
_entry.id   AF-A0A947CAQ2-F1
#
_cell.length_a   1.000
_cell.length_b   1.000
_cell.length_c   1.000
_cell.angle_alpha   90.00
_cell.angle_beta   90.00
_cell.angle_gamma   90.00
#
_symmetry.space_group_name_H-M   'P 1'
#
loop_
_entity.id
_entity.type
_entity.pdbx_description
1 polymer ?
#
loop_
_entity_poly.entity_id
_entity_poly.type
_entity_poly.pdbx_seq_one_letter_code
_entity_poly.pdbx_strand_id
1 'polypeptide(L)'
;MVAGKRMTKAQIMSELADKSGLTKKEITGVFGALQDLVKKELGRRGPGEFVIPDMIKLKVRKIPAKPARMGRNPATGEEMMLPPKAASKKIRATPLKKLKDLVL
;
A
#
# COMPACT_ATOMS: atom_id res chain seq x y z
N MET A 1 5.16 23.41 -16.53
CA MET A 1 4.99 23.23 -15.07
C MET A 1 3.49 23.14 -14.79
N VAL A 2 2.96 21.96 -14.44
CA VAL A 2 1.56 21.81 -14.03
C VAL A 2 1.54 21.61 -12.52
N ALA A 3 1.20 22.67 -11.80
CA ALA A 3 0.92 22.61 -10.38
C ALA A 3 -0.38 21.82 -10.13
N GLY A 4 -0.28 20.75 -9.32
CA GLY A 4 -1.34 20.43 -8.36
C GLY A 4 -2.42 19.41 -8.72
N LYS A 5 -2.36 18.66 -9.83
CA LYS A 5 -3.34 17.59 -10.10
C LYS A 5 -2.69 16.21 -10.07
N ARG A 6 -3.15 15.35 -9.16
CA ARG A 6 -2.73 13.95 -9.08
C ARG A 6 -3.02 13.27 -10.42
N MET A 7 -2.00 12.64 -10.99
CA MET A 7 -2.17 11.88 -12.23
C MET A 7 -3.20 10.77 -12.05
N THR A 8 -4.08 10.60 -13.03
CA THR A 8 -5.04 9.49 -13.04
C THR A 8 -4.34 8.19 -13.42
N LYS A 9 -4.95 7.04 -13.10
CA LYS A 9 -4.42 5.72 -13.49
C LYS A 9 -4.11 5.64 -14.98
N ALA A 10 -4.99 6.20 -15.82
CA ALA A 10 -4.84 6.22 -17.27
C ALA A 10 -3.66 7.09 -17.73
N GLN A 11 -3.40 8.21 -17.06
CA GLN A 11 -2.27 9.09 -17.37
C GLN A 11 -0.94 8.43 -16.98
N ILE A 12 -0.86 7.79 -15.82
CA ILE A 12 0.34 7.04 -15.40
C ILE A 12 0.64 5.91 -16.40
N MET A 13 -0.37 5.16 -16.81
CA MET A 13 -0.21 4.10 -17.81
C MET A 13 0.24 4.63 -19.18
N SER A 14 -0.20 5.83 -19.55
CA SER A 14 0.20 6.46 -20.82
C SER A 14 1.65 6.95 -20.75
N GLU A 15 2.06 7.67 -19.69
CA GLU A 15 3.45 8.10 -19.54
C GLU A 15 4.43 6.92 -19.45
N LEU A 16 4.03 5.82 -18.80
CA LEU A 16 4.86 4.61 -18.78
C LEU A 16 4.97 3.98 -20.16
N ALA A 17 3.91 4.01 -20.98
CA ALA A 17 3.96 3.54 -22.37
C ALA A 17 4.94 4.38 -23.18
N ASP A 18 4.84 5.69 -23.07
CA ASP A 18 5.69 6.64 -23.80
C ASP A 18 7.17 6.51 -23.40
N LYS A 19 7.46 6.26 -22.10
CA LYS A 19 8.84 6.11 -21.60
C LYS A 19 9.45 4.73 -21.81
N SER A 20 8.64 3.66 -21.80
CA SER A 20 9.15 2.29 -21.95
C SER A 20 9.11 1.78 -23.38
N GLY A 21 8.43 2.49 -24.29
CA GLY A 21 8.19 2.03 -25.66
C GLY A 21 7.21 0.85 -25.76
N LEU A 22 6.60 0.44 -24.64
CA LEU A 22 5.63 -0.65 -24.60
C LEU A 22 4.22 -0.14 -24.91
N THR A 23 3.38 -1.03 -25.43
CA THR A 23 1.97 -0.72 -25.64
C THR A 23 1.23 -0.60 -24.29
N LYS A 24 0.16 0.19 -24.27
CA LYS A 24 -0.71 0.32 -23.07
C LYS A 24 -1.28 -1.04 -22.62
N LYS A 25 -1.47 -1.98 -23.55
CA LYS A 25 -1.93 -3.36 -23.27
C LYS A 25 -0.87 -4.14 -22.49
N GLU A 26 0.38 -4.09 -22.93
CA GLU A 26 1.48 -4.78 -22.26
C GLU A 26 1.71 -4.24 -20.85
N ILE A 27 1.68 -2.92 -20.67
CA ILE A 27 1.80 -2.29 -19.34
C ILE A 27 0.66 -2.72 -18.42
N THR A 28 -0.56 -2.77 -18.95
CA THR A 28 -1.71 -3.28 -18.17
C THR A 28 -1.48 -4.74 -17.75
N GLY A 29 -0.91 -5.56 -18.64
CA GLY A 29 -0.50 -6.93 -18.35
C GLY A 29 0.57 -7.03 -17.26
N VAL A 30 1.61 -6.19 -17.32
CA VAL A 30 2.68 -6.13 -16.30
C VAL A 30 2.10 -5.78 -14.93
N PHE A 31 1.22 -4.78 -14.85
CA PHE A 31 0.56 -4.42 -13.58
C PHE A 31 -0.38 -5.53 -13.09
N GLY A 32 -1.02 -6.28 -13.98
CA GLY A 32 -1.82 -7.46 -13.64
C GLY A 32 -0.95 -8.57 -13.02
N ALA A 33 0.13 -8.95 -13.70
CA ALA A 33 1.09 -9.94 -13.20
C ALA A 33 1.70 -9.51 -11.85
N LEU A 34 1.99 -8.22 -11.68
CA LEU A 34 2.45 -7.66 -10.41
C LEU A 34 1.40 -7.84 -9.30
N GLN A 35 0.13 -7.63 -9.58
CA GLN A 35 -0.95 -7.86 -8.61
C GLN A 35 -1.07 -9.33 -8.21
N ASP A 36 -0.92 -10.25 -9.16
CA ASP A 36 -0.95 -11.69 -8.87
C ASP A 36 0.23 -12.14 -8.01
N LEU A 37 1.44 -11.62 -8.29
CA LEU A 37 2.62 -11.84 -7.45
C LEU A 37 2.43 -11.29 -6.04
N VAL A 38 1.91 -10.07 -5.90
CA VAL A 38 1.59 -9.47 -4.60
C VAL A 38 0.58 -10.33 -3.84
N LYS A 39 -0.46 -10.83 -4.52
CA LYS A 39 -1.48 -11.69 -3.91
C LYS A 39 -0.91 -13.02 -3.44
N LYS A 40 0.01 -13.61 -4.20
CA LYS A 40 0.71 -14.85 -3.83
C LYS A 40 1.61 -14.63 -2.61
N GLU A 41 2.39 -13.56 -2.62
CA GLU A 41 3.43 -13.31 -1.61
C GLU A 41 2.89 -12.76 -0.28
N LEU A 42 1.89 -11.87 -0.34
CA LEU A 42 1.17 -11.36 0.86
C LEU A 42 0.04 -12.29 1.31
N GLY A 43 -0.25 -13.32 0.52
CA GLY A 43 -1.28 -14.31 0.81
C GLY A 43 -0.99 -15.14 2.06
N ARG A 44 -1.97 -15.94 2.50
CA ARG A 44 -1.82 -16.81 3.69
C ARG A 44 -0.66 -17.81 3.59
N ARG A 45 -0.25 -18.16 2.37
CA ARG A 45 0.80 -19.13 2.06
C ARG A 45 2.15 -18.48 1.70
N GLY A 46 2.18 -17.16 1.51
CA GLY A 46 3.41 -16.44 1.18
C GLY A 46 4.14 -15.97 2.45
N PRO A 47 5.38 -15.47 2.30
CA PRO A 47 6.19 -14.99 3.42
C PRO A 47 5.60 -13.75 4.12
N GLY A 48 4.54 -13.15 3.57
CA GLY A 48 3.88 -11.98 4.16
C GLY A 48 4.70 -10.71 4.00
N GLU A 49 5.73 -10.75 3.16
CA GLU A 49 6.56 -9.62 2.76
C GLU A 49 6.71 -9.64 1.24
N PHE A 50 6.55 -8.49 0.59
CA PHE A 50 6.76 -8.33 -0.85
C PHE A 50 7.53 -7.05 -1.09
N VAL A 51 8.57 -7.11 -1.93
CA VAL A 51 9.38 -5.93 -2.25
C VAL A 51 9.15 -5.60 -3.72
N ILE A 52 8.61 -4.41 -3.97
CA ILE A 52 8.68 -3.80 -5.30
C ILE A 52 10.09 -3.22 -5.41
N PRO A 53 10.93 -3.72 -6.34
CA PRO A 53 12.29 -3.24 -6.50
C PRO A 53 12.36 -1.72 -6.61
N ASP A 54 13.35 -1.14 -5.94
CA ASP A 54 13.67 0.29 -5.93
C ASP A 54 12.59 1.25 -5.44
N MET A 55 11.38 0.76 -5.13
CA MET A 55 10.25 1.57 -4.69
C MET A 55 9.86 1.32 -3.23
N ILE A 56 9.15 0.22 -2.96
CA ILE A 56 8.40 0.03 -1.70
C ILE A 56 8.51 -1.42 -1.23
N LYS A 57 8.73 -1.59 0.08
CA LYS A 57 8.53 -2.87 0.79
C LYS A 57 7.13 -2.91 1.40
N LEU A 58 6.35 -3.91 1.02
CA LEU A 58 5.04 -4.26 1.59
C LEU A 58 5.21 -5.36 2.62
N LYS A 59 4.68 -5.17 3.83
CA LYS A 59 4.70 -6.19 4.90
C LYS A 59 3.32 -6.36 5.52
N VAL A 60 2.89 -7.60 5.71
CA VAL A 60 1.67 -7.94 6.44
C VAL A 60 1.96 -7.82 7.94
N ARG A 61 1.45 -6.76 8.56
CA ARG A 61 1.47 -6.58 10.00
C ARG A 61 0.24 -7.28 10.60
N LYS A 62 0.48 -8.31 11.40
CA LYS A 62 -0.54 -8.90 12.28
C LYS A 62 -0.78 -7.94 13.44
N ILE A 63 -2.02 -7.50 13.61
CA ILE A 63 -2.44 -6.66 14.72
C ILE A 63 -3.12 -7.58 15.73
N PRO A 64 -2.60 -7.65 16.97
CA PRO A 64 -3.18 -8.49 18.00
C PRO A 64 -4.58 -7.99 18.36
N ALA A 65 -5.40 -8.90 18.88
CA ALA A 65 -6.69 -8.53 19.42
C ALA A 65 -6.50 -7.49 20.55
N LYS A 66 -7.37 -6.49 20.56
CA LYS A 66 -7.39 -5.48 21.61
C LYS A 66 -8.63 -5.70 22.48
N PRO A 67 -8.47 -5.88 23.80
CA PRO A 67 -9.62 -6.03 24.70
C PRO A 67 -10.42 -4.73 24.77
N ALA A 68 -11.64 -4.83 25.30
CA ALA A 68 -12.45 -3.66 25.61
C ALA A 68 -11.66 -2.76 26.57
N ARG A 69 -11.64 -1.46 26.28
CA ARG A 69 -10.90 -0.49 27.10
C ARG A 69 -11.65 0.83 27.15
N MET A 70 -11.56 1.53 28.28
CA MET A 70 -12.02 2.91 28.35
C MET A 70 -11.12 3.77 27.47
N GLY A 71 -11.73 4.61 26.64
CA GLY A 71 -10.99 5.61 25.89
C GLY A 71 -11.79 6.88 25.79
N ARG A 72 -11.12 7.94 25.39
CA ARG A 72 -11.69 9.27 25.38
C ARG A 72 -12.18 9.62 23.98
N ASN A 73 -13.39 10.15 23.87
CA ASN A 73 -13.85 10.71 22.60
C ASN A 73 -13.00 11.94 22.26
N PRO A 74 -12.27 11.96 21.12
CA PRO A 74 -11.40 13.09 20.77
C PRO A 74 -12.14 14.43 20.63
N ALA A 75 -13.46 14.41 20.40
CA ALA A 75 -14.27 15.62 20.20
C ALA A 75 -14.92 16.15 21.50
N THR A 76 -15.51 15.26 22.33
CA THR A 76 -16.26 15.67 23.53
C THR A 76 -15.50 15.47 24.83
N GLY A 77 -14.39 14.74 24.81
CA GLY A 77 -13.58 14.48 25.99
C GLY A 77 -14.20 13.51 26.99
N GLU A 78 -15.39 12.98 26.72
CA GLU A 78 -16.08 12.01 27.56
C GLU A 78 -15.45 10.62 27.43
N GLU A 79 -15.56 9.84 28.51
CA GLU A 79 -15.10 8.47 28.54
C GLU A 79 -16.11 7.56 27.85
N MET A 80 -15.68 6.93 26.76
CA MET A 80 -16.45 5.94 26.02
C MET A 80 -15.78 4.57 26.11
N MET A 81 -16.59 3.52 26.29
CA MET A 81 -16.09 2.15 26.24
C MET A 81 -15.78 1.79 24.79
N LEU A 82 -14.51 1.60 24.44
CA LEU A 82 -14.15 1.08 23.11
C LEU A 82 -14.46 -0.42 23.08
N PRO A 83 -15.23 -0.89 22.08
CA PRO A 83 -15.52 -2.30 21.94
C PRO A 83 -14.24 -3.10 21.63
N PRO A 84 -14.20 -4.39 21.98
CA PRO A 84 -13.07 -5.25 21.68
C PRO A 84 -12.87 -5.31 20.15
N LYS A 85 -11.61 -5.23 19.72
CA LYS A 85 -11.25 -5.35 18.30
C LYS A 85 -10.52 -6.66 18.08
N ALA A 86 -11.09 -7.52 17.24
CA ALA A 86 -10.50 -8.79 16.86
C ALA A 86 -9.13 -8.62 16.17
N ALA A 87 -8.33 -9.69 16.18
CA ALA A 87 -7.05 -9.72 15.48
C ALA A 87 -7.25 -9.45 13.98
N SER A 88 -6.52 -8.49 13.44
CA SER A 88 -6.65 -8.07 12.04
C SER A 88 -5.28 -8.07 11.36
N LYS A 89 -5.27 -8.20 10.04
CA LYS A 89 -4.06 -8.06 9.23
C LYS A 89 -4.11 -6.70 8.54
N LYS A 90 -3.03 -5.93 8.63
CA LYS A 90 -2.86 -4.68 7.87
C LYS A 90 -1.62 -4.79 7.00
N ILE A 91 -1.67 -4.18 5.83
CA ILE A 91 -0.50 -4.05 4.95
C ILE A 91 0.21 -2.75 5.33
N ARG A 92 1.50 -2.83 5.62
CA ARG A 92 2.38 -1.67 5.83
C ARG A 92 3.27 -1.51 4.60
N ALA A 93 3.13 -0.38 3.92
CA ALA A 93 4.05 0.05 2.88
C ALA A 93 5.17 0.89 3.49
N THR A 94 6.43 0.52 3.22
CA THR A 94 7.62 1.26 3.67
C THR A 94 8.45 1.65 2.45
N PRO A 95 8.76 2.95 2.26
CA PRO A 95 9.61 3.38 1.16
C PRO A 95 11.04 2.88 1.36
N LEU A 96 11.64 2.36 0.29
CA LEU A 96 13.04 1.94 0.28
C LEU A 96 13.99 3.14 0.22
N LYS A 97 15.26 2.92 0.53
CA LYS A 97 16.28 3.98 0.56
C LYS A 97 16.37 4.73 -0.78
N LYS A 98 16.48 4.02 -1.89
CA LYS A 98 16.53 4.61 -3.24
C LYS A 98 15.36 5.55 -3.53
N LEU A 99 14.13 5.20 -3.10
CA LEU A 99 12.97 6.07 -3.29
C LEU A 99 13.00 7.31 -2.37
N LYS A 100 13.59 7.19 -1.18
CA LYS A 100 13.81 8.36 -0.31
C LYS A 100 14.84 9.29 -0.92
N ASP A 101 15.98 8.76 -1.34
CA ASP A 101 17.09 9.55 -1.92
C ASP A 101 16.69 10.31 -3.20
N LEU A 102 15.64 9.85 -3.92
CA LEU A 102 15.12 10.53 -5.10
C LEU A 102 14.18 11.71 -4.79
N VAL A 103 13.62 11.79 -3.58
CA VAL A 103 12.53 12.72 -3.24
C VAL A 103 12.84 13.60 -2.03
N LEU A 104 13.67 13.10 -1.09
CA LEU A 104 14.06 13.74 0.16
C LEU A 104 15.57 13.97 0.19
#